data_AF-A0A2D5X4S9-F1
#
_entry.id   AF-A0A2D5X4S9-F1
#
_cell.length_a   1.000
_cell.length_b   1.000
_cell.length_c   1.000
_cell.angle_alpha   90.00
_cell.angle_beta   90.00
_cell.angle_gamma   90.00
#
_symmetry.space_group_name_H-M   'P 1'
#
loop_
_entity.id
_entity.type
_entity.pdbx_description
1 polymer ?
#
loop_
_entity_poly.entity_id
_entity_poly.type
_entity_poly.pdbx_seq_one_letter_code
_entity_poly.pdbx_strand_id
1 'polypeptide(L)'
;MAETMNLSELSSQEADLYLRIVSVESRRARNGTQLLSLKLADASSGLPATMFDDHPDYEATKELAPGEVVKVRCSQGQFQGNRQLEVSRIRPLDERDQDRWSEAAVFGNEFGAVRDLTVERLVMDIETAPLNDVRGLPPTLVEEVTRVAKDREWPIEKVLALNPLFSRVVSIAVGDATGSGGTVLLAPEHADLDALASDSPDWLRPMSEEQMLGGFWAMAGAARLVITFNGRNFDLPFLRNRSAVLNVPVKTDLLSQPPYQHAPHLDLYQILAGGHGSWGARPMSLDAACFAFGIESPKGVMDGSMVGQAFKEKRYLEIAKYNLADVEATRQLFLRLRDNVLEYLT
;
A
#
# COMPACT_ATOMS: atom_id res chain seq x y z
N MET A 1 -9.52 -28.00 10.43
CA MET A 1 -8.14 -27.53 10.62
C MET A 1 -8.05 -26.96 12.01
N ALA A 2 -7.01 -27.28 12.79
CA ALA A 2 -6.82 -26.66 14.10
C ALA A 2 -6.55 -25.16 13.88
N GLU A 3 -7.22 -24.30 14.64
CA GLU A 3 -7.00 -22.86 14.63
C GLU A 3 -5.52 -22.63 14.95
N THR A 4 -4.78 -22.15 13.95
CA THR A 4 -3.35 -21.90 14.10
C THR A 4 -3.22 -20.57 14.81
N MET A 5 -2.51 -20.55 15.95
CA MET A 5 -2.21 -19.31 16.69
C MET A 5 -1.66 -18.27 15.73
N ASN A 6 -2.06 -17.01 15.89
CA ASN A 6 -1.52 -15.88 15.14
C ASN A 6 -0.61 -15.00 16.01
N LEU A 7 0.13 -14.09 15.39
CA LEU A 7 1.06 -13.16 16.04
C LEU A 7 0.40 -12.27 17.08
N SER A 8 -0.85 -11.89 16.90
CA SER A 8 -1.56 -11.03 17.86
C SER A 8 -1.85 -11.75 19.18
N GLU A 9 -1.94 -13.08 19.15
CA GLU A 9 -2.16 -13.96 20.30
C GLU A 9 -0.86 -14.48 20.94
N LEU A 10 0.28 -14.30 20.27
CA LEU A 10 1.56 -14.80 20.76
C LEU A 10 1.92 -14.20 22.13
N SER A 11 2.25 -15.06 23.07
CA SER A 11 2.65 -14.71 24.44
C SER A 11 4.13 -15.02 24.67
N SER A 12 4.60 -14.95 25.93
CA SER A 12 5.97 -15.34 26.28
C SER A 12 6.25 -16.84 26.19
N GLN A 13 5.22 -17.67 25.99
CA GLN A 13 5.41 -19.11 25.73
C GLN A 13 5.80 -19.34 24.26
N GLU A 14 6.74 -20.25 24.02
CA GLU A 14 7.09 -20.65 22.65
C GLU A 14 5.91 -21.29 21.93
N ALA A 15 5.73 -20.90 20.67
CA ALA A 15 4.79 -21.51 19.75
C ALA A 15 5.41 -21.67 18.35
N ASP A 16 4.86 -22.60 17.58
CA ASP A 16 5.12 -22.70 16.14
C ASP A 16 4.10 -21.82 15.39
N LEU A 17 4.57 -20.86 14.62
CA LEU A 17 3.78 -19.97 13.76
C LEU A 17 4.19 -20.14 12.29
N TYR A 18 3.28 -19.75 11.38
CA TYR A 18 3.58 -19.59 9.97
C TYR A 18 3.55 -18.12 9.63
N LEU A 19 4.70 -17.56 9.32
CA LEU A 19 4.89 -16.12 9.13
C LEU A 19 5.47 -15.87 7.75
N ARG A 20 5.17 -14.72 7.16
CA ARG A 20 5.88 -14.22 5.99
C ARG A 20 7.08 -13.37 6.41
N ILE A 21 8.12 -13.42 5.60
CA ILE A 21 9.26 -12.52 5.66
C ILE A 21 8.81 -11.14 5.16
N VAL A 22 8.98 -10.11 5.98
CA VAL A 22 8.76 -8.71 5.56
C VAL A 22 10.09 -8.08 5.14
N SER A 23 11.16 -8.30 5.92
CA SER A 23 12.50 -7.86 5.58
C SER A 23 13.56 -8.71 6.28
N VAL A 24 14.72 -8.83 5.62
CA VAL A 24 15.95 -9.41 6.14
C VAL A 24 17.09 -8.43 5.84
N GLU A 25 17.69 -7.87 6.87
CA GLU A 25 18.80 -6.91 6.71
C GLU A 25 20.03 -7.37 7.49
N SER A 26 21.14 -7.58 6.78
CA SER A 26 22.44 -7.81 7.43
C SER A 26 22.94 -6.51 8.06
N ARG A 27 23.17 -6.52 9.37
CA ARG A 27 23.72 -5.40 10.13
C ARG A 27 24.89 -5.85 10.99
N ARG A 28 25.62 -4.87 11.52
CA ARG A 28 26.71 -5.08 12.46
C ARG A 28 26.43 -4.32 13.76
N ALA A 29 26.45 -5.02 14.88
CA ALA A 29 26.31 -4.41 16.19
C ALA A 29 27.55 -3.58 16.55
N ARG A 30 27.43 -2.70 17.57
CA ARG A 30 28.53 -1.83 18.02
C ARG A 30 29.78 -2.58 18.48
N ASN A 31 29.61 -3.79 19.00
CA ASN A 31 30.69 -4.68 19.42
C ASN A 31 31.32 -5.48 18.26
N GLY A 32 30.85 -5.29 17.03
CA GLY A 32 31.36 -5.97 15.83
C GLY A 32 30.61 -7.26 15.45
N THR A 33 29.74 -7.80 16.31
CA THR A 33 28.94 -9.00 16.05
C THR A 33 28.03 -8.79 14.83
N GLN A 34 27.94 -9.77 13.94
CA GLN A 34 27.01 -9.72 12.82
C GLN A 34 25.62 -10.14 13.29
N LEU A 35 24.58 -9.51 12.75
CA LEU A 35 23.20 -9.86 13.03
C LEU A 35 22.32 -9.63 11.82
N LEU A 36 21.19 -10.33 11.77
CA LEU A 36 20.07 -10.02 10.90
C LEU A 36 19.06 -9.21 11.70
N SER A 37 18.66 -8.06 11.14
CA SER A 37 17.45 -7.36 11.54
C SER A 37 16.30 -7.89 10.68
N LEU A 38 15.37 -8.58 11.30
CA LEU A 38 14.24 -9.22 10.65
C LEU A 38 12.95 -8.48 10.96
N LYS A 39 12.00 -8.55 10.03
CA LYS A 39 10.59 -8.28 10.33
C LYS A 39 9.76 -9.43 9.77
N LEU A 40 8.94 -10.02 10.62
CA LEU A 40 8.06 -11.15 10.31
C LEU A 40 6.61 -10.73 10.53
N ALA A 41 5.68 -11.28 9.76
CA ALA A 41 4.28 -10.93 9.86
C ALA A 41 3.35 -12.10 9.52
N ASP A 42 2.10 -11.96 9.92
CA ASP A 42 0.97 -12.74 9.42
C ASP A 42 -0.18 -11.78 9.08
N ALA A 43 -1.41 -12.28 8.91
CA ALA A 43 -2.54 -11.44 8.60
C ALA A 43 -2.94 -10.49 9.74
N SER A 44 -2.58 -10.82 10.98
CA SER A 44 -2.97 -10.13 12.22
C SER A 44 -2.02 -9.00 12.60
N SER A 45 -0.70 -9.20 12.44
CA SER A 45 0.30 -8.22 12.88
C SER A 45 1.67 -8.47 12.24
N GLY A 46 2.63 -7.60 12.55
CA GLY A 46 4.04 -7.78 12.21
C GLY A 46 4.94 -7.34 13.35
N LEU A 47 5.95 -8.15 13.65
CA LEU A 47 6.89 -7.91 14.74
C LEU A 47 8.34 -7.96 14.23
N PRO A 48 9.22 -7.09 14.77
CA PRO A 48 10.65 -7.18 14.50
C PRO A 48 11.25 -8.40 15.22
N ALA A 49 12.35 -8.92 14.69
CA ALA A 49 13.19 -9.91 15.36
C ALA A 49 14.67 -9.58 15.10
N THR A 50 15.54 -9.99 16.02
CA THR A 50 17.00 -9.90 15.84
C THR A 50 17.59 -11.30 15.92
N MET A 51 18.42 -11.67 14.95
CA MET A 51 19.11 -12.95 14.91
C MET A 51 20.61 -12.74 14.81
N PHE A 52 21.37 -13.20 15.78
CA PHE A 52 22.83 -13.10 15.79
C PHE A 52 23.48 -14.21 14.95
N ASP A 53 24.73 -14.00 14.55
CA ASP A 53 25.52 -14.91 13.71
C ASP A 53 25.82 -16.28 14.34
N ASP A 54 25.63 -16.43 15.64
CA ASP A 54 25.70 -17.70 16.37
C ASP A 54 24.38 -18.50 16.36
N HIS A 55 23.28 -17.93 15.86
CA HIS A 55 22.01 -18.63 15.75
C HIS A 55 22.10 -19.77 14.72
N PRO A 56 21.61 -20.99 15.02
CA PRO A 56 21.80 -22.16 14.15
C PRO A 56 21.21 -21.99 12.75
N ASP A 57 20.14 -21.20 12.62
CA ASP A 57 19.47 -20.96 11.34
C ASP A 57 19.91 -19.61 10.68
N TYR A 58 20.99 -18.95 11.14
CA TYR A 58 21.43 -17.63 10.64
C TYR A 58 21.67 -17.59 9.13
N GLU A 59 22.55 -18.46 8.62
CA GLU A 59 22.90 -18.45 7.19
C GLU A 59 21.70 -18.78 6.30
N ALA A 60 20.85 -19.71 6.73
CA ALA A 60 19.63 -20.03 5.99
C ALA A 60 18.63 -18.86 5.99
N THR A 61 18.51 -18.15 7.11
CA THR A 61 17.61 -16.98 7.25
C THR A 61 18.06 -15.81 6.39
N LYS A 62 19.37 -15.62 6.25
CA LYS A 62 19.96 -14.54 5.47
C LYS A 62 19.60 -14.59 3.98
N GLU A 63 19.36 -15.79 3.45
CA GLU A 63 19.00 -16.02 2.05
C GLU A 63 17.49 -15.90 1.77
N LEU A 64 16.64 -15.76 2.80
CA LEU A 64 15.20 -15.65 2.64
C LEU A 64 14.79 -14.31 2.03
N ALA A 65 13.89 -14.35 1.04
CA ALA A 65 13.37 -13.15 0.41
C ALA A 65 12.07 -12.64 1.08
N PRO A 66 11.81 -11.32 1.04
CA PRO A 66 10.49 -10.77 1.37
C PRO A 66 9.36 -11.49 0.62
N GLY A 67 8.27 -11.77 1.33
CA GLY A 67 7.11 -12.52 0.82
C GLY A 67 7.20 -14.03 1.03
N GLU A 68 8.38 -14.61 1.25
CA GLU A 68 8.50 -16.03 1.56
C GLU A 68 7.79 -16.38 2.86
N VAL A 69 7.06 -17.50 2.86
CA VAL A 69 6.42 -18.04 4.06
C VAL A 69 7.37 -19.03 4.72
N VAL A 70 7.52 -18.88 6.04
CA VAL A 70 8.40 -19.67 6.88
C VAL A 70 7.65 -20.22 8.08
N LYS A 71 8.10 -21.38 8.54
CA LYS A 71 7.72 -21.88 9.85
C LYS A 71 8.69 -21.31 10.87
N VAL A 72 8.15 -20.65 11.89
CA VAL A 72 8.92 -19.97 12.94
C VAL A 72 8.53 -20.56 14.28
N ARG A 73 9.51 -21.03 15.05
CA ARG A 73 9.34 -21.32 16.47
C ARG A 73 9.83 -20.10 17.24
N CYS A 74 8.93 -19.44 17.93
CA CYS A 74 9.22 -18.18 18.61
C CYS A 74 8.35 -17.95 19.85
N SER A 75 8.78 -17.03 20.68
CA SER A 75 7.99 -16.42 21.75
C SER A 75 7.96 -14.90 21.58
N GLN A 76 7.04 -14.25 22.30
CA GLN A 76 7.04 -12.79 22.40
C GLN A 76 8.02 -12.33 23.47
N GLY A 77 9.03 -11.58 23.05
CA GLY A 77 9.96 -10.85 23.91
C GLY A 77 9.70 -9.34 23.90
N GLN A 78 10.61 -8.60 24.57
CA GLN A 78 10.65 -7.14 24.53
C GLN A 78 12.08 -6.63 24.38
N PHE A 79 12.25 -5.56 23.60
CA PHE A 79 13.49 -4.81 23.52
C PHE A 79 13.22 -3.32 23.66
N GLN A 80 13.85 -2.69 24.65
CA GLN A 80 13.62 -1.27 24.98
C GLN A 80 12.13 -0.90 25.13
N GLY A 81 11.33 -1.82 25.69
CA GLY A 81 9.89 -1.64 25.89
C GLY A 81 9.01 -1.93 24.67
N ASN A 82 9.59 -2.21 23.50
CA ASN A 82 8.83 -2.59 22.30
C ASN A 82 8.73 -4.11 22.16
N ARG A 83 7.57 -4.61 21.71
CA ARG A 83 7.37 -6.04 21.40
C ARG A 83 8.32 -6.46 20.27
N GLN A 84 8.93 -7.63 20.43
CA GLN A 84 9.73 -8.28 19.39
C GLN A 84 9.54 -9.80 19.45
N LEU A 85 9.93 -10.49 18.38
CA LEU A 85 10.01 -11.95 18.37
C LEU A 85 11.37 -12.42 18.85
N GLU A 86 11.35 -13.36 19.78
CA GLU A 86 12.51 -14.19 20.11
C GLU A 86 12.40 -15.46 19.27
N VAL A 87 13.18 -15.52 18.18
CA VAL A 87 13.15 -16.63 17.23
C VAL A 87 14.12 -17.69 17.69
N SER A 88 13.59 -18.87 18.03
CA SER A 88 14.38 -20.04 18.43
C SER A 88 14.71 -20.93 17.24
N ARG A 89 13.79 -21.04 16.26
CA ARG A 89 13.99 -21.74 14.99
C ARG A 89 13.23 -21.06 13.87
N ILE A 90 13.78 -21.11 12.67
CA ILE A 90 13.12 -20.62 11.44
C ILE A 90 13.55 -21.48 10.27
N ARG A 91 12.59 -21.83 9.40
CA ARG A 91 12.89 -22.53 8.15
C ARG A 91 11.84 -22.26 7.07
N PRO A 92 12.20 -22.39 5.79
CA PRO A 92 11.24 -22.53 4.71
C PRO A 92 10.24 -23.66 4.98
N LEU A 93 9.05 -23.54 4.40
CA LEU A 93 8.06 -24.61 4.46
C LEU A 93 8.53 -25.83 3.67
N ASP A 94 8.09 -27.01 4.12
CA ASP A 94 8.27 -28.26 3.40
C ASP A 94 6.96 -29.05 3.35
N GLU A 95 7.00 -30.25 2.73
CA GLU A 95 5.83 -31.11 2.53
C GLU A 95 5.04 -31.40 3.82
N ARG A 96 5.69 -31.33 5.00
CA ARG A 96 5.04 -31.60 6.30
C ARG A 96 4.10 -30.47 6.75
N ASP A 97 4.21 -29.30 6.13
CA ASP A 97 3.48 -28.10 6.50
C ASP A 97 2.26 -27.83 5.60
N GLN A 98 2.09 -28.55 4.49
CA GLN A 98 1.11 -28.24 3.43
C GLN A 98 -0.32 -28.00 3.94
N ASP A 99 -0.77 -28.78 4.93
CA ASP A 99 -2.13 -28.66 5.52
C ASP A 99 -2.17 -27.96 6.88
N ARG A 100 -1.06 -27.33 7.28
CA ARG A 100 -0.89 -26.73 8.62
C ARG A 100 -0.97 -25.21 8.63
N TRP A 101 -1.05 -24.58 7.47
CA TRP A 101 -1.17 -23.14 7.32
C TRP A 101 -2.13 -22.80 6.18
N SER A 102 -2.53 -21.54 6.08
CA SER A 102 -3.28 -21.06 4.93
C SER A 102 -2.77 -19.69 4.51
N GLU A 103 -2.88 -19.40 3.21
CA GLU A 103 -2.52 -18.10 2.64
C GLU A 103 -3.31 -16.96 3.31
N ALA A 104 -4.60 -17.19 3.60
CA ALA A 104 -5.46 -16.25 4.31
C ALA A 104 -4.93 -15.92 5.72
N ALA A 105 -4.42 -16.91 6.46
CA ALA A 105 -3.87 -16.68 7.80
C ALA A 105 -2.58 -15.85 7.79
N VAL A 106 -1.77 -15.94 6.72
CA VAL A 106 -0.46 -15.27 6.63
C VAL A 106 -0.56 -13.91 5.93
N PHE A 107 -1.37 -13.80 4.89
CA PHE A 107 -1.45 -12.60 4.06
C PHE A 107 -2.77 -11.85 4.21
N GLY A 108 -3.83 -12.49 4.69
CA GLY A 108 -5.20 -11.97 4.74
C GLY A 108 -6.09 -12.59 3.66
N ASN A 109 -7.41 -12.53 3.85
CA ASN A 109 -8.40 -13.17 2.97
C ASN A 109 -8.36 -12.62 1.53
N GLU A 110 -7.99 -11.35 1.39
CA GLU A 110 -8.01 -10.61 0.13
C GLU A 110 -6.77 -10.88 -0.73
N PHE A 111 -5.71 -11.48 -0.16
CA PHE A 111 -4.44 -11.65 -0.87
C PHE A 111 -4.56 -12.55 -2.10
N GLY A 112 -5.36 -13.62 -2.04
CA GLY A 112 -5.53 -14.53 -3.17
C GLY A 112 -6.02 -13.83 -4.45
N ALA A 113 -6.81 -12.76 -4.30
CA ALA A 113 -7.35 -11.98 -5.42
C ALA A 113 -6.33 -11.03 -6.08
N VAL A 114 -5.19 -10.78 -5.43
CA VAL A 114 -4.14 -9.84 -5.87
C VAL A 114 -2.75 -10.44 -5.87
N ARG A 115 -2.61 -11.73 -5.59
CA ARG A 115 -1.31 -12.41 -5.43
C ARG A 115 -0.42 -12.26 -6.64
N ASP A 116 -0.99 -12.39 -7.83
CA ASP A 116 -0.29 -12.25 -9.11
C ASP A 116 0.11 -10.81 -9.44
N LEU A 117 -0.37 -9.83 -8.65
CA LEU A 117 -0.01 -8.41 -8.76
C LEU A 117 1.11 -8.02 -7.78
N THR A 118 1.63 -8.97 -6.97
CA THR A 118 2.73 -8.69 -6.03
C THR A 118 4.05 -8.49 -6.78
N VAL A 119 4.71 -7.37 -6.48
CA VAL A 119 5.92 -6.92 -7.20
C VAL A 119 6.92 -6.31 -6.21
N GLU A 120 8.21 -6.29 -6.56
CA GLU A 120 9.25 -5.70 -5.69
C GLU A 120 9.06 -4.18 -5.53
N ARG A 121 8.68 -3.50 -6.62
CA ARG A 121 8.48 -2.05 -6.70
C ARG A 121 7.08 -1.74 -7.21
N LEU A 122 6.16 -1.48 -6.29
CA LEU A 122 4.74 -1.23 -6.57
C LEU A 122 4.52 0.24 -6.88
N VAL A 123 4.12 0.58 -8.10
CA VAL A 123 3.61 1.92 -8.46
C VAL A 123 2.10 1.92 -8.27
N MET A 124 1.53 2.99 -7.73
CA MET A 124 0.08 3.08 -7.53
C MET A 124 -0.44 4.52 -7.61
N ASP A 125 -1.74 4.64 -7.90
CA ASP A 125 -2.55 5.86 -7.82
C ASP A 125 -4.02 5.50 -7.43
N ILE A 126 -4.77 6.45 -6.82
CA ILE A 126 -6.18 6.24 -6.42
C ILE A 126 -7.13 7.26 -7.01
N GLU A 127 -8.38 6.81 -7.16
CA GLU A 127 -9.52 7.70 -7.42
C GLU A 127 -10.59 7.60 -6.34
N THR A 128 -11.21 8.73 -6.04
CA THR A 128 -12.20 8.85 -4.95
C THR A 128 -13.50 9.48 -5.44
N ALA A 129 -14.61 9.08 -4.82
CA ALA A 129 -15.92 9.68 -5.08
C ALA A 129 -16.67 9.96 -3.77
N PRO A 130 -17.44 11.06 -3.70
CA PRO A 130 -18.32 11.35 -2.56
C PRO A 130 -19.27 10.20 -2.26
N LEU A 131 -19.40 9.83 -0.99
CA LEU A 131 -20.37 8.84 -0.50
C LEU A 131 -21.79 9.37 -0.54
N ASN A 132 -21.95 10.65 -0.24
CA ASN A 132 -23.26 11.30 -0.11
C ASN A 132 -23.26 12.64 -0.83
N ASP A 133 -24.44 13.05 -1.27
CA ASP A 133 -24.70 14.45 -1.60
C ASP A 133 -24.64 15.29 -0.32
N VAL A 134 -24.14 16.53 -0.41
CA VAL A 134 -24.02 17.44 0.73
C VAL A 134 -25.35 17.63 1.47
N ARG A 135 -26.48 17.59 0.75
CA ARG A 135 -27.84 17.72 1.31
C ARG A 135 -28.23 16.57 2.23
N GLY A 136 -27.54 15.43 2.13
CA GLY A 136 -27.74 14.27 2.99
C GLY A 136 -26.95 14.32 4.31
N LEU A 137 -26.10 15.32 4.51
CA LEU A 137 -25.28 15.45 5.71
C LEU A 137 -26.03 16.15 6.85
N PRO A 138 -25.68 15.87 8.12
CA PRO A 138 -26.12 16.67 9.27
C PRO A 138 -25.81 18.17 9.07
N PRO A 139 -26.69 19.10 9.53
CA PRO A 139 -26.51 20.54 9.30
C PRO A 139 -25.14 21.08 9.72
N THR A 140 -24.60 20.62 10.84
CA THR A 140 -23.28 21.03 11.34
C THR A 140 -22.14 20.67 10.38
N LEU A 141 -22.24 19.52 9.70
CA LEU A 141 -21.25 19.09 8.72
C LEU A 141 -21.43 19.83 7.39
N VAL A 142 -22.67 20.16 7.01
CA VAL A 142 -22.93 21.02 5.84
C VAL A 142 -22.25 22.38 6.02
N GLU A 143 -22.40 23.00 7.19
CA GLU A 143 -21.75 24.27 7.52
C GLU A 143 -20.22 24.16 7.47
N GLU A 144 -19.65 23.09 8.04
CA GLU A 144 -18.22 22.84 8.02
C GLU A 144 -17.66 22.69 6.60
N VAL A 145 -18.28 21.84 5.78
CA VAL A 145 -17.88 21.60 4.38
C VAL A 145 -18.02 22.89 3.56
N THR A 146 -19.11 23.64 3.76
CA THR A 146 -19.34 24.91 3.05
C THR A 146 -18.28 25.96 3.40
N ARG A 147 -17.88 26.03 4.69
CA ARG A 147 -16.80 26.92 5.13
C ARG A 147 -15.48 26.55 4.43
N VAL A 148 -15.10 25.28 4.43
CA VAL A 148 -13.87 24.82 3.76
C VAL A 148 -13.90 25.10 2.26
N ALA A 149 -15.05 24.87 1.61
CA ALA A 149 -15.25 25.16 0.19
C ALA A 149 -15.01 26.65 -0.11
N LYS A 150 -15.56 27.53 0.72
CA LYS A 150 -15.37 28.98 0.61
C LYS A 150 -13.91 29.39 0.84
N ASP A 151 -13.28 28.89 1.91
CA ASP A 151 -11.91 29.26 2.29
C ASP A 151 -10.88 28.81 1.24
N ARG A 152 -11.15 27.71 0.53
CA ARG A 152 -10.29 27.17 -0.53
C ARG A 152 -10.70 27.58 -1.95
N GLU A 153 -11.80 28.31 -2.09
CA GLU A 153 -12.42 28.62 -3.39
C GLU A 153 -12.68 27.37 -4.24
N TRP A 154 -13.17 26.30 -3.60
CA TRP A 154 -13.46 25.01 -4.23
C TRP A 154 -14.97 24.76 -4.35
N PRO A 155 -15.41 24.01 -5.37
CA PRO A 155 -16.75 23.40 -5.34
C PRO A 155 -16.90 22.50 -4.10
N ILE A 156 -18.12 22.45 -3.55
CA ILE A 156 -18.43 21.62 -2.37
C ILE A 156 -18.12 20.14 -2.65
N GLU A 157 -18.45 19.69 -3.86
CA GLU A 157 -18.23 18.31 -4.32
C GLU A 157 -16.75 17.94 -4.25
N LYS A 158 -15.85 18.88 -4.55
CA LYS A 158 -14.40 18.68 -4.43
C LYS A 158 -13.96 18.55 -2.98
N VAL A 159 -14.53 19.33 -2.07
CA VAL A 159 -14.25 19.20 -0.63
C VAL A 159 -14.66 17.83 -0.12
N LEU A 160 -15.82 17.34 -0.54
CA LEU A 160 -16.28 15.99 -0.19
C LEU A 160 -15.35 14.93 -0.79
N ALA A 161 -15.10 14.99 -2.11
CA ALA A 161 -14.29 14.02 -2.86
C ALA A 161 -12.90 13.82 -2.25
N LEU A 162 -12.26 14.90 -1.81
CA LEU A 162 -10.90 14.88 -1.25
C LEU A 162 -10.86 14.60 0.27
N ASN A 163 -11.98 14.29 0.90
CA ASN A 163 -12.06 13.96 2.32
C ASN A 163 -12.45 12.50 2.55
N PRO A 164 -11.58 11.66 3.15
CA PRO A 164 -11.85 10.23 3.35
C PRO A 164 -13.02 9.93 4.31
N LEU A 165 -13.50 10.91 5.07
CA LEU A 165 -14.67 10.76 5.93
C LEU A 165 -15.99 10.91 5.17
N PHE A 166 -15.97 11.61 4.03
CA PHE A 166 -17.16 11.91 3.21
C PHE A 166 -17.15 11.22 1.85
N SER A 167 -16.11 10.47 1.56
CA SER A 167 -15.87 9.81 0.28
C SER A 167 -15.41 8.38 0.46
N ARG A 168 -15.44 7.64 -0.65
CA ARG A 168 -14.91 6.28 -0.79
C ARG A 168 -13.81 6.24 -1.83
N VAL A 169 -12.95 5.24 -1.72
CA VAL A 169 -12.06 4.87 -2.82
C VAL A 169 -12.90 4.10 -3.83
N VAL A 170 -12.83 4.51 -5.09
CA VAL A 170 -13.55 3.86 -6.20
C VAL A 170 -12.62 3.14 -7.15
N SER A 171 -11.33 3.49 -7.16
CA SER A 171 -10.33 2.82 -7.99
C SER A 171 -8.96 2.90 -7.33
N ILE A 172 -8.18 1.82 -7.44
CA ILE A 172 -6.74 1.79 -7.17
C ILE A 172 -6.08 1.17 -8.40
N ALA A 173 -5.26 1.92 -9.11
CA ALA A 173 -4.43 1.37 -10.18
C ALA A 173 -3.07 0.99 -9.59
N VAL A 174 -2.51 -0.12 -10.09
CA VAL A 174 -1.22 -0.65 -9.65
C VAL A 174 -0.39 -1.18 -10.81
N GLY A 175 0.94 -1.17 -10.68
CA GLY A 175 1.85 -1.77 -11.64
C GLY A 175 3.25 -2.02 -11.07
N ASP A 176 4.04 -2.83 -11.79
CA ASP A 176 5.47 -3.00 -11.52
C ASP A 176 6.24 -1.79 -12.07
N ALA A 177 7.02 -1.13 -11.22
CA ALA A 177 7.85 0.01 -11.60
C ALA A 177 8.85 -0.29 -12.73
N THR A 178 9.25 -1.57 -12.86
CA THR A 178 10.20 -2.05 -13.88
C THR A 178 9.55 -2.86 -14.98
N GLY A 179 8.28 -3.24 -14.83
CA GLY A 179 7.51 -3.98 -15.80
C GLY A 179 6.81 -3.09 -16.82
N SER A 180 5.80 -3.67 -17.47
CA SER A 180 4.93 -3.01 -18.44
C SER A 180 3.47 -3.26 -18.12
N GLY A 181 2.62 -2.26 -18.34
CA GLY A 181 1.18 -2.34 -18.06
C GLY A 181 0.85 -2.16 -16.58
N GLY A 182 -0.39 -2.45 -16.23
CA GLY A 182 -0.90 -2.34 -14.86
C GLY A 182 -2.27 -2.98 -14.73
N THR A 183 -2.77 -3.05 -13.51
CA THR A 183 -4.10 -3.55 -13.18
C THR A 183 -4.84 -2.52 -12.35
N VAL A 184 -6.15 -2.41 -12.57
CA VAL A 184 -7.03 -1.54 -11.80
C VAL A 184 -7.92 -2.40 -10.92
N LEU A 185 -7.86 -2.18 -9.62
CA LEU A 185 -8.88 -2.62 -8.69
C LEU A 185 -9.99 -1.56 -8.69
N LEU A 186 -11.22 -1.97 -8.99
CA LEU A 186 -12.36 -1.06 -9.11
C LEU A 186 -13.41 -1.43 -8.06
N ALA A 187 -13.87 -0.44 -7.30
CA ALA A 187 -14.95 -0.58 -6.35
C ALA A 187 -16.24 0.11 -6.84
N PRO A 188 -17.06 -0.55 -7.67
CA PRO A 188 -18.30 0.01 -8.19
C PRO A 188 -19.38 0.11 -7.09
N GLU A 189 -20.59 0.51 -7.47
CA GLU A 189 -21.77 0.27 -6.64
C GLU A 189 -22.04 -1.25 -6.53
N HIS A 190 -22.51 -1.70 -5.37
CA HIS A 190 -22.75 -3.12 -5.10
C HIS A 190 -23.67 -3.77 -6.14
N ALA A 191 -24.68 -3.04 -6.63
CA ALA A 191 -25.62 -3.55 -7.62
C ALA A 191 -24.98 -3.88 -8.98
N ASP A 192 -23.83 -3.28 -9.30
CA ASP A 192 -23.14 -3.44 -10.58
C ASP A 192 -21.95 -4.42 -10.49
N LEU A 193 -21.59 -4.88 -9.29
CA LEU A 193 -20.38 -5.66 -9.03
C LEU A 193 -20.35 -6.98 -9.80
N ASP A 194 -21.39 -7.80 -9.70
CA ASP A 194 -21.44 -9.13 -10.34
C ASP A 194 -21.42 -9.03 -11.88
N ALA A 195 -22.12 -8.03 -12.42
CA ALA A 195 -22.17 -7.78 -13.86
C ALA A 195 -20.78 -7.38 -14.38
N LEU A 196 -20.10 -6.45 -13.70
CA LEU A 196 -18.75 -6.05 -14.06
C LEU A 196 -17.75 -7.19 -13.90
N ALA A 197 -17.82 -7.96 -12.82
CA ALA A 197 -16.89 -9.07 -12.58
C ALA A 197 -16.97 -10.16 -13.67
N SER A 198 -18.11 -10.28 -14.35
CA SER A 198 -18.33 -11.27 -15.42
C SER A 198 -17.87 -10.80 -16.80
N ASP A 199 -17.73 -9.49 -17.04
CA ASP A 199 -17.48 -8.90 -18.35
C ASP A 199 -16.46 -7.74 -18.29
N SER A 200 -15.44 -7.89 -17.44
CA SER A 200 -14.32 -6.94 -17.35
C SER A 200 -13.12 -7.44 -18.16
N PRO A 201 -12.34 -6.52 -18.76
CA PRO A 201 -11.07 -6.88 -19.37
C PRO A 201 -10.08 -7.37 -18.30
N ASP A 202 -9.09 -8.18 -18.69
CA ASP A 202 -8.14 -8.84 -17.77
C ASP A 202 -7.36 -7.87 -16.84
N TRP A 203 -7.19 -6.61 -17.26
CA TRP A 203 -6.52 -5.58 -16.48
C TRP A 203 -7.44 -4.85 -15.47
N LEU A 204 -8.73 -5.19 -15.42
CA LEU A 204 -9.72 -4.57 -14.53
C LEU A 204 -10.32 -5.62 -13.59
N ARG A 205 -10.24 -5.39 -12.29
CA ARG A 205 -10.76 -6.27 -11.24
C ARG A 205 -11.82 -5.56 -10.39
N PRO A 206 -13.11 -5.77 -10.69
CA PRO A 206 -14.20 -5.31 -9.84
C PRO A 206 -14.22 -6.05 -8.50
N MET A 207 -14.34 -5.32 -7.39
CA MET A 207 -14.42 -5.86 -6.02
C MET A 207 -15.10 -4.86 -5.07
N SER A 208 -15.32 -5.22 -3.81
CA SER A 208 -15.79 -4.25 -2.81
C SER A 208 -14.70 -3.24 -2.42
N GLU A 209 -15.05 -2.11 -1.78
CA GLU A 209 -14.05 -1.16 -1.27
C GLU A 209 -13.13 -1.84 -0.24
N GLU A 210 -13.69 -2.66 0.65
CA GLU A 210 -12.97 -3.43 1.67
C GLU A 210 -11.98 -4.41 1.04
N GLN A 211 -12.41 -5.17 0.02
CA GLN A 211 -11.55 -6.10 -0.71
C GLN A 211 -10.42 -5.37 -1.43
N MET A 212 -10.72 -4.22 -2.05
CA MET A 212 -9.75 -3.37 -2.74
C MET A 212 -8.70 -2.82 -1.78
N LEU A 213 -9.11 -2.31 -0.61
CA LEU A 213 -8.19 -1.82 0.42
C LEU A 213 -7.34 -2.96 1.00
N GLY A 214 -7.96 -4.11 1.30
CA GLY A 214 -7.26 -5.29 1.81
C GLY A 214 -6.22 -5.79 0.81
N GLY A 215 -6.59 -5.87 -0.47
CA GLY A 215 -5.69 -6.19 -1.58
C GLY A 215 -4.53 -5.21 -1.69
N PHE A 216 -4.79 -3.91 -1.64
CA PHE A 216 -3.74 -2.88 -1.63
C PHE A 216 -2.75 -3.09 -0.49
N TRP A 217 -3.21 -3.23 0.76
CA TRP A 217 -2.30 -3.42 1.89
C TRP A 217 -1.52 -4.72 1.83
N ALA A 218 -2.09 -5.76 1.23
CA ALA A 218 -1.39 -7.02 1.03
C ALA A 218 -0.26 -6.88 -0.01
N MET A 219 -0.52 -6.22 -1.14
CA MET A 219 0.51 -5.89 -2.14
C MET A 219 1.58 -4.96 -1.56
N ALA A 220 1.18 -3.87 -0.91
CA ALA A 220 2.09 -2.91 -0.29
C ALA A 220 2.94 -3.52 0.84
N GLY A 221 2.40 -4.47 1.59
CA GLY A 221 3.11 -5.18 2.65
C GLY A 221 4.09 -6.25 2.14
N ALA A 222 4.00 -6.64 0.86
CA ALA A 222 4.92 -7.53 0.17
C ALA A 222 5.97 -6.76 -0.66
N ALA A 223 5.65 -5.55 -1.11
CA ALA A 223 6.56 -4.72 -1.89
C ALA A 223 7.72 -4.19 -1.02
N ARG A 224 8.92 -4.16 -1.60
CA ARG A 224 10.09 -3.50 -0.99
C ARG A 224 9.97 -1.98 -1.05
N LEU A 225 9.33 -1.48 -2.12
CA LEU A 225 9.15 -0.07 -2.38
C LEU A 225 7.76 0.20 -2.97
N VAL A 226 7.01 1.09 -2.34
CA VAL A 226 5.76 1.65 -2.88
C VAL A 226 6.08 3.03 -3.46
N ILE A 227 5.64 3.29 -4.68
CA ILE A 227 5.95 4.50 -5.45
C ILE A 227 4.64 5.20 -5.80
N THR A 228 4.57 6.50 -5.53
CA THR A 228 3.39 7.34 -5.81
C THR A 228 3.84 8.69 -6.37
N PHE A 229 2.92 9.45 -6.95
CA PHE A 229 3.08 10.88 -7.16
C PHE A 229 2.17 11.66 -6.19
N ASN A 230 2.73 12.38 -5.23
CA ASN A 230 2.00 13.13 -4.19
C ASN A 230 1.17 12.25 -3.23
N GLY A 231 1.43 10.93 -3.21
CA GLY A 231 0.70 9.98 -2.38
C GLY A 231 0.90 10.17 -0.87
N ARG A 232 1.97 10.82 -0.42
CA ARG A 232 2.13 11.15 1.01
C ARG A 232 1.12 12.20 1.47
N ASN A 233 0.71 13.10 0.58
CA ASN A 233 -0.21 14.19 0.90
C ASN A 233 -1.68 13.82 0.61
N PHE A 234 -1.94 12.77 -0.17
CA PHE A 234 -3.29 12.39 -0.58
C PHE A 234 -3.56 10.89 -0.46
N ASP A 235 -3.02 10.07 -1.36
CA ASP A 235 -3.38 8.66 -1.55
C ASP A 235 -3.28 7.83 -0.27
N LEU A 236 -2.09 7.81 0.34
CA LEU A 236 -1.81 6.94 1.48
C LEU A 236 -2.56 7.36 2.74
N PRO A 237 -2.65 8.66 3.12
CA PRO A 237 -3.53 9.08 4.20
C PRO A 237 -5.00 8.74 3.94
N PHE A 238 -5.45 8.86 2.68
CA PHE A 238 -6.83 8.54 2.31
C PHE A 238 -7.12 7.05 2.48
N LEU A 239 -6.28 6.19 1.91
CA LEU A 239 -6.35 4.72 2.04
C LEU A 239 -6.32 4.30 3.52
N ARG A 240 -5.41 4.86 4.33
CA ARG A 240 -5.33 4.57 5.78
C ARG A 240 -6.62 4.94 6.51
N ASN A 241 -7.16 6.13 6.25
CA ASN A 241 -8.37 6.60 6.94
C ASN A 241 -9.60 5.80 6.50
N ARG A 242 -9.75 5.47 5.21
CA ARG A 242 -10.82 4.60 4.72
C ARG A 242 -10.72 3.18 5.28
N SER A 243 -9.50 2.65 5.38
CA SER A 243 -9.26 1.36 6.03
C SER A 243 -9.70 1.37 7.49
N ALA A 244 -9.43 2.45 8.23
CA ALA A 244 -9.91 2.60 9.60
C ALA A 244 -11.45 2.68 9.69
N VAL A 245 -12.11 3.41 8.77
CA VAL A 245 -13.58 3.51 8.72
C VAL A 245 -14.22 2.15 8.44
N LEU A 246 -13.60 1.32 7.60
CA LEU A 246 -14.12 0.02 7.16
C LEU A 246 -13.55 -1.17 7.94
N ASN A 247 -12.77 -0.92 9.00
CA ASN A 247 -12.07 -1.95 9.79
C ASN A 247 -11.18 -2.90 8.96
N VAL A 248 -10.55 -2.38 7.91
CA VAL A 248 -9.55 -3.10 7.11
C VAL A 248 -8.17 -2.92 7.76
N PRO A 249 -7.45 -4.00 8.14
CA PRO A 249 -6.14 -3.90 8.76
C PRO A 249 -5.07 -3.33 7.83
N VAL A 250 -4.35 -2.31 8.30
CA VAL A 250 -3.16 -1.77 7.62
C VAL A 250 -1.97 -2.70 7.88
N LYS A 251 -1.36 -3.25 6.84
CA LYS A 251 -0.31 -4.28 6.95
C LYS A 251 1.12 -3.74 6.93
N THR A 252 1.33 -2.48 6.55
CA THR A 252 2.64 -1.83 6.51
C THR A 252 2.52 -0.33 6.75
N ASP A 253 3.56 0.29 7.33
CA ASP A 253 3.60 1.74 7.56
C ASP A 253 4.35 2.43 6.41
N LEU A 254 3.60 3.22 5.64
CA LEU A 254 4.11 3.99 4.50
C LEU A 254 4.21 5.50 4.79
N LEU A 255 3.79 5.97 5.96
CA LEU A 255 3.62 7.39 6.25
C LEU A 255 4.56 7.93 7.33
N SER A 256 4.92 7.12 8.32
CA SER A 256 5.72 7.58 9.48
C SER A 256 7.23 7.58 9.25
N GLN A 257 7.66 7.52 7.98
CA GLN A 257 9.07 7.44 7.62
C GLN A 257 9.80 8.74 7.96
N PRO A 258 11.04 8.68 8.49
CA PRO A 258 11.88 9.85 8.69
C PRO A 258 12.02 10.70 7.42
N PRO A 259 12.23 12.03 7.56
CA PRO A 259 12.49 12.88 6.41
C PRO A 259 13.65 12.36 5.56
N TYR A 260 13.53 12.47 4.24
CA TYR A 260 14.52 12.02 3.25
C TYR A 260 14.78 10.50 3.20
N GLN A 261 14.03 9.71 3.97
CA GLN A 261 13.99 8.28 3.78
C GLN A 261 12.96 7.94 2.69
N HIS A 262 13.41 7.29 1.64
CA HIS A 262 12.60 7.00 0.44
C HIS A 262 12.09 5.56 0.38
N ALA A 263 12.30 4.78 1.43
CA ALA A 263 11.79 3.41 1.57
C ALA A 263 11.18 3.23 2.98
N PRO A 264 10.07 2.48 3.11
CA PRO A 264 9.38 1.70 2.07
C PRO A 264 8.47 2.51 1.11
N HIS A 265 8.40 3.85 1.21
CA HIS A 265 7.58 4.71 0.33
C HIS A 265 8.43 5.79 -0.34
N LEU A 266 8.41 5.80 -1.67
CA LEU A 266 9.01 6.84 -2.51
C LEU A 266 7.92 7.71 -3.12
N ASP A 267 7.81 8.95 -2.66
CA ASP A 267 6.93 9.95 -3.27
C ASP A 267 7.71 10.80 -4.29
N LEU A 268 7.43 10.60 -5.59
CA LEU A 268 8.11 11.31 -6.66
C LEU A 268 7.87 12.82 -6.62
N TYR A 269 6.70 13.25 -6.13
CA TYR A 269 6.43 14.69 -5.95
C TYR A 269 7.43 15.30 -4.97
N GLN A 270 7.77 14.61 -3.88
CA GLN A 270 8.72 15.12 -2.90
C GLN A 270 10.15 15.19 -3.45
N ILE A 271 10.54 14.24 -4.31
CA ILE A 271 11.84 14.29 -5.01
C ILE A 271 11.92 15.56 -5.87
N LEU A 272 10.89 15.82 -6.67
CA LEU A 272 10.85 16.95 -7.59
C LEU A 272 10.65 18.30 -6.88
N ALA A 273 9.92 18.33 -5.76
CA ALA A 273 9.65 19.54 -4.99
C ALA A 273 10.81 19.95 -4.06
N GLY A 274 11.91 19.18 -4.03
CA GLY A 274 13.09 19.51 -3.22
C GLY A 274 12.99 19.09 -1.75
N GLY A 275 12.25 18.02 -1.45
CA GLY A 275 12.16 17.42 -0.12
C GLY A 275 11.13 18.08 0.82
N HIS A 276 11.27 17.80 2.13
CA HIS A 276 10.36 18.28 3.18
C HIS A 276 10.55 19.78 3.49
N GLY A 277 10.18 20.64 2.55
CA GLY A 277 9.99 22.08 2.75
C GLY A 277 11.28 22.90 2.93
N SER A 278 11.46 23.91 2.06
CA SER A 278 11.98 25.26 2.38
C SER A 278 12.30 26.08 1.13
N TRP A 279 12.50 25.43 -0.02
CA TRP A 279 12.58 26.13 -1.31
C TRP A 279 11.22 26.12 -1.98
N GLY A 280 10.34 27.04 -1.52
CA GLY A 280 9.00 27.32 -2.05
C GLY A 280 8.36 26.19 -2.84
N ALA A 281 7.52 25.38 -2.18
CA ALA A 281 6.77 24.30 -2.80
C ALA A 281 6.24 24.75 -4.15
N ARG A 282 6.86 24.27 -5.24
CA ARG A 282 6.35 24.51 -6.57
C ARG A 282 5.28 23.46 -6.78
N PRO A 283 3.99 23.82 -6.87
CA PRO A 283 2.98 22.86 -7.25
C PRO A 283 3.32 22.39 -8.66
N MET A 284 3.92 21.22 -8.75
CA MET A 284 4.10 20.50 -10.00
C MET A 284 3.07 19.38 -10.00
N SER A 285 2.05 19.54 -10.85
CA SER A 285 1.16 18.43 -11.15
C SER A 285 1.94 17.31 -11.83
N LEU A 286 1.42 16.08 -11.78
CA LEU A 286 1.95 14.98 -12.58
C LEU A 286 2.03 15.36 -14.06
N ASP A 287 1.02 16.05 -14.57
CA ASP A 287 0.97 16.61 -15.91
C ASP A 287 2.13 17.59 -16.22
N ALA A 288 2.47 18.49 -15.30
CA ALA A 288 3.61 19.40 -15.48
C ALA A 288 4.94 18.64 -15.48
N ALA A 289 5.07 17.60 -14.65
CA ALA A 289 6.22 16.71 -14.68
C ALA A 289 6.27 15.94 -16.01
N CYS A 290 5.16 15.39 -16.48
CA CYS A 290 5.09 14.66 -17.74
C CYS A 290 5.55 15.53 -18.91
N PHE A 291 5.03 16.75 -19.00
CA PHE A 291 5.47 17.73 -20.00
C PHE A 291 6.98 18.00 -19.94
N ALA A 292 7.53 18.23 -18.75
CA ALA A 292 8.95 18.56 -18.57
C ALA A 292 9.88 17.38 -18.91
N PHE A 293 9.46 16.14 -18.65
CA PHE A 293 10.25 14.93 -18.89
C PHE A 293 9.98 14.28 -20.25
N GLY A 294 9.07 14.84 -21.06
CA GLY A 294 8.70 14.31 -22.37
C GLY A 294 7.95 12.98 -22.28
N ILE A 295 7.10 12.84 -21.27
CA ILE A 295 6.22 11.70 -21.02
C ILE A 295 4.82 12.06 -21.52
N GLU A 296 4.12 11.09 -22.12
CA GLU A 296 2.73 11.29 -22.52
C GLU A 296 1.87 11.58 -21.29
N SER A 297 1.15 12.70 -21.32
CA SER A 297 0.32 13.09 -20.19
C SER A 297 -0.91 12.18 -20.08
N PRO A 298 -1.27 11.75 -18.86
CA PRO A 298 -2.51 11.00 -18.64
C PRO A 298 -3.76 11.89 -18.82
N LYS A 299 -3.58 13.22 -18.85
CA LYS A 299 -4.68 14.16 -19.13
C LYS A 299 -5.17 14.01 -20.56
N GLY A 300 -6.28 13.30 -20.69
CA GLY A 300 -7.06 13.18 -21.92
C GLY A 300 -8.42 13.86 -21.79
N VAL A 301 -9.49 13.08 -21.97
CA VAL A 301 -10.89 13.55 -21.90
C VAL A 301 -11.36 13.74 -20.45
N MET A 302 -10.65 13.15 -19.49
CA MET A 302 -11.01 13.12 -18.07
C MET A 302 -9.92 13.75 -17.21
N ASP A 303 -10.33 14.45 -16.16
CA ASP A 303 -9.47 14.88 -15.06
C ASP A 303 -10.08 14.48 -13.71
N GLY A 304 -9.29 14.55 -12.63
CA GLY A 304 -9.71 14.14 -11.29
C GLY A 304 -10.96 14.85 -10.75
N SER A 305 -11.34 16.03 -11.27
CA SER A 305 -12.58 16.70 -10.86
C SER A 305 -13.84 16.04 -11.44
N MET A 306 -13.69 15.27 -12.51
CA MET A 306 -14.80 14.59 -13.20
C MET A 306 -15.13 13.21 -12.61
N VAL A 307 -14.24 12.64 -11.80
CA VAL A 307 -14.35 11.28 -11.22
C VAL A 307 -15.67 11.08 -10.48
N GLY A 308 -16.03 12.02 -9.60
CA GLY A 308 -17.27 11.93 -8.83
C GLY A 308 -18.52 11.89 -9.69
N GLN A 309 -18.54 12.63 -10.81
CA GLN A 309 -19.67 12.63 -11.74
C GLN A 309 -19.67 11.37 -12.61
N ALA A 310 -18.51 10.97 -13.14
CA ALA A 310 -18.36 9.74 -13.92
C ALA A 310 -18.80 8.51 -13.10
N PHE A 311 -18.52 8.48 -11.79
CA PHE A 311 -18.92 7.39 -10.92
C PHE A 311 -20.45 7.33 -10.75
N LYS A 312 -21.10 8.48 -10.53
CA LYS A 312 -22.58 8.58 -10.47
C LYS A 312 -23.25 8.16 -11.78
N GLU A 313 -22.61 8.44 -12.90
CA GLU A 313 -23.06 8.05 -14.24
C GLU A 313 -22.68 6.61 -14.62
N LYS A 314 -22.09 5.84 -13.69
CA LYS A 314 -21.63 4.46 -13.88
C LYS A 314 -20.61 4.30 -15.03
N ARG A 315 -19.88 5.37 -15.34
CA ARG A 315 -18.79 5.37 -16.34
C ARG A 315 -17.50 4.81 -15.73
N TYR A 316 -17.60 3.62 -15.13
CA TYR A 316 -16.52 3.00 -14.36
C TYR A 316 -15.27 2.70 -15.20
N LEU A 317 -15.46 2.27 -16.44
CA LEU A 317 -14.35 1.95 -17.33
C LEU A 317 -13.53 3.21 -17.68
N GLU A 318 -14.16 4.39 -17.73
CA GLU A 318 -13.46 5.65 -17.96
C GLU A 318 -12.58 6.02 -16.75
N ILE A 319 -13.13 5.90 -15.54
CA ILE A 319 -12.38 6.09 -14.29
C ILE A 319 -11.17 5.15 -14.24
N ALA A 320 -11.38 3.86 -14.55
CA ALA A 320 -10.32 2.87 -14.50
C ALA A 320 -9.20 3.16 -15.53
N LYS A 321 -9.56 3.54 -16.76
CA LYS A 321 -8.57 3.91 -17.79
C LYS A 321 -7.78 5.16 -17.41
N TYR A 322 -8.46 6.14 -16.82
CA TYR A 322 -7.82 7.36 -16.33
C TYR A 322 -6.80 7.06 -15.23
N ASN A 323 -7.21 6.32 -14.19
CA ASN A 323 -6.32 5.92 -13.10
C ASN A 323 -5.13 5.07 -13.58
N LEU A 324 -5.37 4.13 -14.51
CA LEU A 324 -4.30 3.34 -15.11
C LEU A 324 -3.27 4.19 -15.87
N ALA A 325 -3.72 5.26 -16.53
CA ALA A 325 -2.84 6.20 -17.22
C ALA A 325 -1.98 7.00 -16.22
N ASP A 326 -2.55 7.42 -15.07
CA ASP A 326 -1.80 8.11 -14.01
C ASP A 326 -0.68 7.22 -13.42
N VAL A 327 -0.94 5.91 -13.25
CA VAL A 327 0.09 4.93 -12.85
C VAL A 327 1.17 4.76 -13.91
N GLU A 328 0.81 4.67 -15.20
CA GLU A 328 1.78 4.55 -16.28
C GLU A 328 2.67 5.80 -16.38
N ALA A 329 2.08 6.99 -16.26
CA ALA A 329 2.81 8.26 -16.22
C ALA A 329 3.76 8.32 -15.00
N THR A 330 3.29 7.93 -13.82
CA THR A 330 4.09 7.85 -12.59
C THR A 330 5.24 6.85 -12.75
N ARG A 331 5.01 5.69 -13.38
CA ARG A 331 6.04 4.68 -13.68
C ARG A 331 7.11 5.23 -14.62
N GLN A 332 6.72 5.87 -15.73
CA GLN A 332 7.68 6.46 -16.65
C GLN A 332 8.51 7.56 -15.99
N LEU A 333 7.89 8.38 -15.13
CA LEU A 333 8.60 9.39 -14.36
C LEU A 333 9.59 8.77 -13.38
N PHE A 334 9.19 7.71 -12.66
CA PHE A 334 10.10 6.94 -11.80
C PHE A 334 11.31 6.44 -12.58
N LEU A 335 11.11 5.83 -13.75
CA LEU A 335 12.22 5.31 -14.57
C LEU A 335 13.19 6.42 -14.98
N ARG A 336 12.68 7.60 -15.39
CA ARG A 336 13.54 8.75 -15.72
C ARG A 336 14.33 9.28 -14.53
N LEU A 337 13.73 9.29 -13.34
CA LEU A 337 14.40 9.72 -12.12
C LEU A 337 15.38 8.67 -11.59
N ARG A 338 15.06 7.39 -11.73
CA ARG A 338 15.91 6.28 -11.29
C ARG A 338 17.28 6.35 -11.95
N ASP A 339 17.29 6.51 -13.27
CA ASP A 339 18.50 6.42 -14.08
C ASP A 339 19.39 7.67 -13.98
N ASN A 340 18.92 8.76 -13.34
CA ASN A 340 19.64 10.05 -13.32
C ASN A 340 19.78 10.68 -11.91
N VAL A 341 18.88 10.36 -10.97
CA VAL A 341 18.76 11.05 -9.68
C VAL A 341 18.73 10.06 -8.51
N LEU A 342 17.90 9.00 -8.59
CA LEU A 342 17.65 8.14 -7.44
C LEU A 342 18.78 7.15 -7.14
N GLU A 343 19.67 6.86 -8.08
CA GLU A 343 20.85 6.00 -7.85
C GLU A 343 21.68 6.44 -6.62
N TYR A 344 21.65 7.73 -6.29
CA TYR A 344 22.38 8.31 -5.15
C TYR A 344 21.50 8.60 -3.92
N LEU A 345 20.19 8.32 -3.98
CA LEU A 345 19.21 8.67 -2.94
C LEU A 345 18.57 7.45 -2.26
N THR A 346 18.65 6.26 -2.86
CA THR A 346 18.13 5.00 -2.32
C THR A 346 19.26 4.04 -2.00
#